data_AF-A0A7C2AMU1-F1
#
_entry.id   AF-A0A7C2AMU1-F1
#
_cell.length_a   1.000
_cell.length_b   1.000
_cell.length_c   1.000
_cell.angle_alpha   90.00
_cell.angle_beta   90.00
_cell.angle_gamma   90.00
#
_symmetry.space_group_name_H-M   'P 1'
#
loop_
_entity.id
_entity.type
_entity.pdbx_description
1 polymer ?
#
loop_
_entity_poly.entity_id
_entity_poly.type
_entity_poly.pdbx_seq_one_letter_code
_entity_poly.pdbx_strand_id
1 'polypeptide(L)'
;MSELEPDWNPDGDVVPKRKRFPKWLLVGCGCGCLTIVVVLIVLGVWIGRVASEGRDPDKQWPKIAKILPFEERPTDLELQLGLSLGFLGFETYILKGDDPGYIATIQYHPNASPESMSMLFDPEGANAPFGLGQPTEGKERMLTIQGREVRALFYRGIGGQEGGEAQGPGVRVDASGESGFTLVDLRMLDPSVQEVPEEVIQDFFEHFEFGDS
;
A
#
# COMPACT_ATOMS: atom_id res chain seq x y z
N MET A 1 61.10 37.44 -65.79
CA MET A 1 61.40 37.33 -64.36
C MET A 1 60.53 38.36 -63.68
N SER A 2 59.38 37.92 -63.20
CA SER A 2 58.40 38.72 -62.47
C SER A 2 58.40 38.15 -61.05
N GLU A 3 58.90 38.94 -60.11
CA GLU A 3 58.94 38.60 -58.69
C GLU A 3 57.52 38.69 -58.12
N LEU A 4 57.04 37.58 -57.58
CA LEU A 4 55.82 37.50 -56.78
C LEU A 4 56.19 37.90 -55.35
N GLU A 5 55.84 39.11 -54.94
CA GLU A 5 55.87 39.49 -53.53
C GLU A 5 54.71 38.79 -52.79
N PRO A 6 54.97 38.09 -51.68
CA PRO A 6 53.91 37.53 -50.86
C PRO A 6 53.24 38.65 -50.05
N ASP A 7 51.98 38.93 -50.39
CA ASP A 7 51.05 39.77 -49.62
C ASP A 7 50.78 39.13 -48.26
N TRP A 8 51.58 39.50 -47.27
CA TRP A 8 51.40 39.11 -45.88
C TRP A 8 50.51 40.16 -45.23
N ASN A 9 49.21 39.85 -45.15
CA ASN A 9 48.23 40.62 -44.39
C ASN A 9 48.08 39.98 -42.99
N PRO A 10 48.79 40.47 -41.95
CA PRO A 10 48.73 39.87 -40.61
C PRO A 10 47.48 40.22 -39.81
N ASP A 11 46.59 41.09 -40.30
CA ASP A 11 45.47 41.64 -39.51
C ASP A 11 44.09 41.22 -40.04
N GLY A 12 43.97 39.96 -40.45
CA GLY A 12 42.68 39.31 -40.56
C GLY A 12 42.15 38.93 -39.17
N ASP A 13 41.71 39.92 -38.38
CA ASP A 13 41.01 39.73 -37.10
C ASP A 13 39.70 38.95 -37.33
N VAL A 14 39.80 37.63 -37.49
CA VAL A 14 38.65 36.73 -37.45
C VAL A 14 38.26 36.61 -35.98
N VAL A 15 37.54 37.62 -35.49
CA VAL A 15 36.87 37.56 -34.18
C VAL A 15 36.09 36.25 -34.14
N PRO A 16 36.45 35.28 -33.28
CA PRO A 16 35.80 33.98 -33.29
C PRO A 16 34.32 34.21 -33.02
N LYS A 17 33.46 33.87 -34.00
CA LYS A 17 32.01 33.95 -33.86
C LYS A 17 31.63 33.19 -32.59
N ARG A 18 31.32 33.92 -31.51
CA ARG A 18 30.89 33.35 -30.24
C ARG A 18 29.71 32.43 -30.55
N LYS A 19 29.93 31.11 -30.45
CA LYS A 19 28.88 30.10 -30.64
C LYS A 19 27.80 30.41 -29.60
N ARG A 20 26.70 31.04 -30.04
CA ARG A 20 25.52 31.26 -29.21
C ARG A 20 24.97 29.87 -28.90
N PHE A 21 25.27 29.36 -27.70
CA PHE A 21 24.61 28.17 -27.20
C PHE A 21 23.09 28.40 -27.26
N PRO A 22 22.32 27.46 -27.82
CA PRO A 22 20.87 27.60 -27.90
C PRO A 22 20.32 27.84 -26.50
N LYS A 23 19.54 28.91 -26.30
CA LYS A 23 18.94 29.24 -25.00
C LYS A 23 18.08 28.09 -24.44
N TRP A 24 17.57 27.21 -25.31
CA TRP A 24 16.89 25.97 -24.91
C TRP A 24 17.81 25.02 -24.15
N LEU A 25 19.08 24.81 -24.54
CA LEU A 25 19.98 23.89 -23.82
C LEU A 25 20.27 24.37 -22.38
N LEU A 26 20.29 25.69 -22.17
CA LEU A 26 20.49 26.29 -20.85
C LEU A 26 19.25 26.17 -19.95
N VAL A 27 18.05 26.30 -20.52
CA VAL A 27 16.78 26.25 -19.76
C VAL A 27 16.21 24.82 -19.65
N GLY A 28 16.35 24.00 -20.68
CA GLY A 28 15.76 22.67 -20.78
C GLY A 28 16.56 21.55 -20.10
N CYS A 29 17.91 21.64 -20.10
CA CYS A 29 18.74 20.61 -19.47
C CYS A 29 19.04 20.93 -18.00
N GLY A 30 19.44 22.17 -17.67
CA GLY A 30 19.82 22.54 -16.30
C GLY A 30 18.63 22.76 -15.35
N CYS A 31 17.59 23.47 -15.80
CA CYS A 31 16.40 23.70 -14.96
C CYS A 31 15.49 22.48 -14.91
N GLY A 32 15.37 21.74 -16.03
CA GLY A 32 14.56 20.53 -16.12
C GLY A 32 15.08 19.39 -15.23
N CYS A 33 16.37 19.07 -15.31
CA CYS A 33 16.93 18.00 -14.48
C CYS A 33 16.89 18.36 -12.99
N LEU A 34 17.19 19.63 -12.64
CA LEU A 34 17.11 20.10 -11.27
C LEU A 34 15.69 20.03 -10.72
N THR A 35 14.69 20.40 -11.53
CA THR A 35 13.27 20.31 -11.12
C THR A 35 12.86 18.87 -10.86
N ILE A 36 13.22 17.92 -11.74
CA ILE A 36 12.92 16.49 -11.53
C ILE A 36 13.59 15.99 -10.24
N VAL A 37 14.86 16.32 -10.02
CA VAL A 37 15.58 15.93 -8.79
C VAL A 37 14.90 16.51 -7.55
N VAL A 38 14.51 17.79 -7.58
CA VAL A 38 13.79 18.42 -6.46
C VAL A 38 12.44 17.74 -6.22
N VAL A 39 11.67 17.44 -7.27
CA VAL A 39 10.40 16.70 -7.17
C VAL A 39 10.61 15.34 -6.53
N LEU A 40 11.63 14.58 -6.97
CA LEU A 40 11.95 13.27 -6.39
C LEU A 40 12.36 13.37 -4.92
N ILE A 41 13.14 14.38 -4.53
CA ILE A 41 13.52 14.61 -3.13
C ILE A 41 12.28 14.92 -2.29
N VAL A 42 11.42 15.85 -2.75
CA VAL A 42 10.19 16.21 -2.04
C VAL A 42 9.28 15.00 -1.90
N LEU A 43 9.11 14.22 -2.96
CA LEU A 43 8.31 12.99 -2.95
C LEU A 43 8.90 11.95 -1.99
N GLY A 44 10.23 11.78 -1.99
CA GLY A 44 10.92 10.85 -1.09
C GLY A 44 10.78 11.24 0.37
N VAL A 45 10.91 12.52 0.72
CA VAL A 45 10.70 13.04 2.07
C VAL A 45 9.23 12.86 2.49
N TRP A 46 8.28 13.14 1.59
CA TRP A 46 6.85 12.97 1.85
C TRP A 46 6.50 11.50 2.09
N ILE A 47 6.95 10.57 1.23
CA ILE A 47 6.74 9.13 1.41
C ILE A 47 7.39 8.64 2.71
N GLY A 48 8.63 9.06 3.00
CA GLY A 48 9.32 8.69 4.24
C GLY A 48 8.59 9.15 5.49
N ARG A 49 8.01 10.35 5.47
CA ARG A 49 7.18 10.87 6.56
C ARG A 49 5.89 10.07 6.74
N VAL A 50 5.17 9.79 5.65
CA VAL A 50 3.95 8.98 5.68
C VAL A 50 4.24 7.57 6.19
N ALA A 51 5.33 6.94 5.74
CA ALA A 51 5.74 5.62 6.22
C ALA A 51 6.12 5.64 7.71
N SER A 52 6.84 6.67 8.17
CA SER A 52 7.21 6.81 9.58
C SER A 52 6.00 7.06 10.47
N GLU A 53 5.07 7.91 10.06
CA GLU A 53 3.82 8.17 10.80
C GLU A 53 2.91 6.94 10.77
N GLY A 54 2.93 6.18 9.67
CA GLY A 54 2.19 4.93 9.51
C GLY A 54 2.66 3.81 10.44
N ARG A 55 3.92 3.82 10.87
CA ARG A 55 4.46 2.83 11.82
C ARG A 55 4.37 3.26 13.29
N ASP A 56 3.88 4.47 13.54
CA ASP A 56 3.76 5.02 14.90
C ASP A 56 2.53 4.42 15.61
N PRO A 57 2.72 3.51 16.58
CA PRO A 57 1.60 2.82 17.24
C PRO A 57 0.69 3.81 17.96
N ASP A 58 1.23 4.86 18.57
CA ASP A 58 0.47 5.84 19.35
C ASP A 58 -0.49 6.66 18.47
N LYS A 59 -0.23 6.71 17.14
CA LYS A 59 -1.10 7.37 16.18
C LYS A 59 -2.08 6.45 15.48
N GLN A 60 -1.70 5.19 15.22
CA GLN A 60 -2.54 4.27 14.45
C GLN A 60 -3.54 3.51 15.32
N TRP A 61 -3.17 3.06 16.52
CA TRP A 61 -4.09 2.33 17.39
C TRP A 61 -5.37 3.12 17.73
N PRO A 62 -5.33 4.44 18.01
CA PRO A 62 -6.54 5.23 18.19
C PRO A 62 -7.42 5.35 16.93
N LYS A 63 -6.89 5.07 15.74
CA LYS A 63 -7.68 5.01 14.50
C LYS A 63 -8.29 3.63 14.31
N ILE A 64 -7.52 2.57 14.55
CA ILE A 64 -8.01 1.19 14.56
C ILE A 64 -9.19 1.07 15.53
N ALA A 65 -9.07 1.62 16.76
CA ALA A 65 -10.13 1.61 17.76
C ALA A 65 -11.45 2.29 17.32
N LYS A 66 -11.42 3.16 16.30
CA LYS A 66 -12.64 3.78 15.76
C LYS A 66 -13.35 2.91 14.74
N ILE A 67 -12.60 2.03 14.09
CA ILE A 67 -13.05 1.17 13.00
C ILE A 67 -13.47 -0.19 13.55
N LEU A 68 -12.61 -0.72 14.42
CA LEU A 68 -12.72 -2.02 15.06
C LEU A 68 -12.40 -1.79 16.55
N PRO A 69 -13.41 -1.45 17.37
CA PRO A 69 -13.23 -1.10 18.77
C PRO A 69 -12.57 -2.22 19.58
N PHE A 70 -11.84 -1.85 20.63
CA PHE A 70 -11.21 -2.77 21.57
C PHE A 70 -11.07 -2.08 22.93
N GLU A 71 -11.16 -2.84 24.03
CA GLU A 71 -11.02 -2.28 25.39
C GLU A 71 -9.57 -1.91 25.71
N GLU A 72 -8.66 -2.86 25.52
CA GLU A 72 -7.23 -2.70 25.74
C GLU A 72 -6.46 -3.09 24.48
N ARG A 73 -5.32 -2.44 24.23
CA ARG A 73 -4.47 -2.75 23.08
C ARG A 73 -3.97 -4.19 23.18
N PRO A 74 -4.19 -5.05 22.17
CA PRO A 74 -3.65 -6.40 22.14
C PRO A 74 -2.12 -6.39 22.19
N THR A 75 -1.55 -7.15 23.13
CA THR A 75 -0.09 -7.20 23.33
C THR A 75 0.61 -8.17 22.39
N ASP A 76 -0.16 -9.12 21.84
CA ASP A 76 0.22 -10.15 20.88
C ASP A 76 0.12 -9.70 19.42
N LEU A 77 -0.38 -8.47 19.16
CA LEU A 77 -0.45 -7.87 17.83
C LEU A 77 0.56 -6.73 17.66
N GLU A 78 1.48 -6.91 16.72
CA GLU A 78 2.43 -5.89 16.32
C GLU A 78 1.93 -5.11 15.09
N LEU A 79 1.78 -3.79 15.22
CA LEU A 79 1.50 -2.92 14.09
C LEU A 79 2.72 -2.83 13.16
N GLN A 80 2.58 -3.32 11.93
CA GLN A 80 3.61 -3.24 10.90
C GLN A 80 3.49 -1.96 10.07
N LEU A 81 2.26 -1.55 9.76
CA LEU A 81 1.98 -0.37 8.92
C LEU A 81 0.53 0.07 9.04
N GLY A 82 0.28 1.37 9.20
CA GLY A 82 -1.02 2.01 9.00
C GLY A 82 -0.94 3.06 7.90
N LEU A 83 -1.83 2.99 6.92
CA LEU A 83 -1.95 3.96 5.83
C LEU A 83 -3.39 4.49 5.81
N SER A 84 -3.55 5.76 6.16
CA SER A 84 -4.80 6.49 5.92
C SER A 84 -4.66 7.25 4.60
N LEU A 85 -5.23 6.68 3.54
CA LEU A 85 -5.22 7.28 2.20
C LEU A 85 -6.60 7.89 1.95
N GLY A 86 -6.97 8.89 2.77
CA GLY A 86 -8.30 9.51 2.70
C GLY A 86 -8.68 10.04 1.31
N PHE A 87 -7.71 10.39 0.46
CA PHE A 87 -7.96 10.78 -0.93
C PHE A 87 -8.34 9.62 -1.85
N LEU A 88 -7.96 8.38 -1.51
CA LEU A 88 -8.37 7.15 -2.19
C LEU A 88 -9.64 6.54 -1.58
N GLY A 89 -10.16 7.11 -0.49
CA GLY A 89 -11.40 6.66 0.14
C GLY A 89 -11.28 5.41 1.01
N PHE A 90 -10.07 5.01 1.39
CA PHE A 90 -9.87 3.88 2.30
C PHE A 90 -8.70 4.08 3.27
N GLU A 91 -8.75 3.34 4.37
CA GLU A 91 -7.65 3.19 5.32
C GLU A 91 -7.24 1.71 5.38
N THR A 92 -5.95 1.44 5.56
CA THR A 92 -5.44 0.07 5.70
C THR A 92 -4.45 -0.02 6.86
N TYR A 93 -4.57 -1.08 7.64
CA TYR A 93 -3.71 -1.36 8.79
C TYR A 93 -3.23 -2.81 8.72
N ILE A 94 -1.92 -3.01 8.81
CA ILE A 94 -1.27 -4.32 8.78
C ILE A 94 -0.77 -4.61 10.19
N LEU A 95 -1.32 -5.65 10.78
CA LEU A 95 -0.92 -6.20 12.08
C LEU A 95 -0.26 -7.57 11.85
N LYS A 96 0.66 -7.93 12.72
CA LYS A 96 1.30 -9.25 12.74
C LYS A 96 1.01 -9.92 14.07
N GLY A 97 0.50 -11.15 14.02
CA GLY A 97 0.36 -12.03 15.19
C GLY A 97 1.52 -13.01 15.27
N ASP A 98 1.91 -13.39 16.49
CA ASP A 98 3.11 -14.19 16.74
C ASP A 98 2.87 -15.71 16.80
N ASP A 99 1.75 -16.19 17.36
CA ASP A 99 1.45 -17.63 17.51
C ASP A 99 -0.03 -17.98 17.28
N PRO A 100 -0.37 -18.75 16.22
CA PRO A 100 0.50 -19.08 15.09
C PRO A 100 0.85 -17.82 14.29
N GLY A 101 1.99 -17.79 13.60
CA GLY A 101 2.40 -16.60 12.85
C GLY A 101 1.43 -16.25 11.71
N TYR A 102 0.81 -15.07 11.77
CA TYR A 102 -0.10 -14.55 10.74
C TYR A 102 0.07 -13.05 10.51
N ILE A 103 -0.45 -12.57 9.37
CA ILE A 103 -0.62 -11.16 9.05
C ILE A 103 -2.11 -10.86 8.94
N ALA A 104 -2.56 -9.86 9.67
CA ALA A 104 -3.92 -9.32 9.58
C ALA A 104 -3.89 -7.97 8.85
N THR A 105 -4.66 -7.85 7.77
CA THR A 105 -4.87 -6.57 7.09
C THR A 105 -6.30 -6.10 7.34
N ILE A 106 -6.46 -5.01 8.07
CA ILE A 106 -7.73 -4.34 8.32
C ILE A 106 -7.89 -3.24 7.28
N GLN A 107 -8.93 -3.31 6.46
CA GLN A 107 -9.29 -2.24 5.53
C GLN A 107 -10.62 -1.62 5.91
N TYR A 108 -10.65 -0.29 5.99
CA TYR A 108 -11.85 0.48 6.25
C TYR A 108 -12.18 1.35 5.05
N HIS A 109 -13.43 1.25 4.58
CA HIS A 109 -13.96 1.98 3.44
C HIS A 109 -15.22 2.74 3.86
N PRO A 110 -15.10 3.99 4.36
CA PRO A 110 -16.23 4.75 4.89
C PRO A 110 -17.33 5.04 3.86
N ASN A 111 -16.99 5.01 2.56
CA ASN A 111 -17.90 5.39 1.47
C ASN A 111 -18.09 4.28 0.42
N ALA A 112 -17.73 3.03 0.74
CA ALA A 112 -17.87 1.95 -0.23
C ALA A 112 -19.34 1.57 -0.44
N SER A 113 -19.69 1.24 -1.69
CA SER A 113 -21.01 0.75 -2.03
C SER A 113 -21.11 -0.76 -1.73
N PRO A 114 -22.32 -1.30 -1.47
CA PRO A 114 -22.52 -2.74 -1.33
C PRO A 114 -21.98 -3.56 -2.51
N GLU A 115 -22.04 -3.01 -3.72
CA GLU A 115 -21.50 -3.62 -4.93
C GLU A 115 -19.97 -3.74 -4.86
N SER A 116 -19.27 -2.66 -4.47
CA SER A 116 -17.82 -2.71 -4.24
C SER A 116 -17.44 -3.75 -3.19
N MET A 117 -18.30 -3.99 -2.18
CA MET A 117 -18.07 -5.07 -1.20
C MET A 117 -18.25 -6.45 -1.78
N SER A 118 -19.30 -6.65 -2.58
CA SER A 118 -19.51 -7.95 -3.22
C SER A 118 -18.31 -8.36 -4.07
N MET A 119 -17.64 -7.40 -4.72
CA MET A 119 -16.42 -7.63 -5.51
C MET A 119 -15.21 -8.06 -4.67
N LEU A 120 -15.10 -7.66 -3.40
CA LEU A 120 -13.98 -8.09 -2.53
C LEU A 120 -14.08 -9.54 -2.09
N PHE A 121 -15.29 -10.11 -2.15
CA PHE A 121 -15.59 -11.51 -1.83
C PHE A 121 -15.78 -12.37 -3.08
N ASP A 122 -15.67 -11.79 -4.28
CA ASP A 122 -15.72 -12.53 -5.52
C ASP A 122 -14.33 -13.14 -5.82
N PRO A 123 -14.16 -14.48 -5.74
CA PRO A 123 -12.88 -15.12 -6.03
C PRO A 123 -12.46 -15.01 -7.50
N GLU A 124 -13.41 -14.77 -8.42
CA GLU A 124 -13.15 -14.57 -9.85
C GLU A 124 -13.09 -13.08 -10.24
N GLY A 125 -13.38 -12.19 -9.28
CA GLY A 125 -13.46 -10.76 -9.46
C GLY A 125 -12.12 -10.09 -9.79
N ALA A 126 -12.21 -8.87 -10.33
CA ALA A 126 -11.05 -8.03 -10.65
C ALA A 126 -10.16 -7.82 -9.41
N ASN A 127 -8.83 -7.74 -9.65
CA ASN A 127 -7.76 -7.55 -8.67
C ASN A 127 -8.21 -6.92 -7.35
N ALA A 128 -8.00 -7.64 -6.24
CA ALA A 128 -8.25 -7.09 -4.92
C ALA A 128 -7.47 -5.77 -4.74
N PRO A 129 -8.05 -4.78 -4.05
CA PRO A 129 -7.39 -3.51 -3.80
C PRO A 129 -6.05 -3.75 -3.08
N PHE A 130 -5.16 -2.78 -3.28
CA PHE A 130 -3.75 -2.80 -2.88
C PHE A 130 -3.48 -3.57 -1.58
N GLY A 131 -2.61 -4.58 -1.65
CA GLY A 131 -2.09 -5.30 -0.49
C GLY A 131 -2.87 -6.55 -0.04
N LEU A 132 -4.07 -6.84 -0.57
CA LEU A 132 -4.86 -8.03 -0.18
C LEU A 132 -4.54 -9.31 -0.97
N GLY A 133 -3.69 -9.22 -1.99
CA GLY A 133 -3.41 -10.33 -2.90
C GLY A 133 -4.62 -10.78 -3.71
N GLN A 134 -4.37 -11.59 -4.74
CA GLN A 134 -5.46 -12.18 -5.53
C GLN A 134 -5.90 -13.49 -4.88
N PRO A 135 -7.19 -13.62 -4.48
CA PRO A 135 -7.69 -14.87 -3.97
C PRO A 135 -7.74 -15.91 -5.10
N THR A 136 -7.33 -17.13 -4.80
CA THR A 136 -7.53 -18.29 -5.67
C THR A 136 -8.25 -19.38 -4.88
N GLU A 137 -9.03 -20.22 -5.58
CA GLU A 137 -9.78 -21.33 -4.97
C GLU A 137 -10.71 -20.89 -3.83
N GLY A 138 -11.29 -19.69 -3.94
CA GLY A 138 -12.10 -19.10 -2.88
C GLY A 138 -13.36 -19.90 -2.56
N LYS A 139 -13.60 -20.13 -1.26
CA LYS A 139 -14.78 -20.79 -0.71
C LYS A 139 -15.42 -19.87 0.32
N GLU A 140 -16.61 -19.39 0.00
CA GLU A 140 -17.40 -18.59 0.92
C GLU A 140 -18.05 -19.47 1.99
N ARG A 141 -18.03 -19.00 3.25
CA ARG A 141 -18.66 -19.63 4.41
C ARG A 141 -19.25 -18.54 5.32
N MET A 142 -20.25 -18.93 6.11
CA MET A 142 -20.67 -18.13 7.27
C MET A 142 -19.87 -18.58 8.49
N LEU A 143 -19.38 -17.64 9.28
CA LEU A 143 -18.71 -17.88 10.54
C LEU A 143 -19.53 -17.28 11.67
N THR A 144 -19.55 -17.94 12.83
CA THR A 144 -20.09 -17.36 14.06
C THR A 144 -18.95 -16.71 14.84
N ILE A 145 -18.91 -15.38 14.89
CA ILE A 145 -17.90 -14.61 15.64
C ILE A 145 -18.60 -13.73 16.66
N GLN A 146 -18.25 -13.87 17.94
CA GLN A 146 -18.91 -13.16 19.05
C GLN A 146 -20.45 -13.29 19.03
N GLY A 147 -20.97 -14.46 18.62
CA GLY A 147 -22.40 -14.72 18.51
C GLY A 147 -23.09 -14.10 17.27
N ARG A 148 -22.34 -13.50 16.35
CA ARG A 148 -22.84 -12.95 15.08
C ARG A 148 -22.47 -13.84 13.91
N GLU A 149 -23.40 -14.04 12.98
CA GLU A 149 -23.13 -14.70 11.71
C GLU A 149 -22.51 -13.68 10.74
N VAL A 150 -21.27 -13.93 10.33
CA VAL A 150 -20.52 -13.04 9.44
C VAL A 150 -20.07 -13.79 8.18
N ARG A 151 -20.04 -13.06 7.07
CA ARG A 151 -19.59 -13.60 5.79
C ARG A 151 -18.07 -13.71 5.79
N ALA A 152 -17.56 -14.87 5.38
CA ALA A 152 -16.13 -15.10 5.23
C ALA A 152 -15.79 -15.76 3.89
N LEU A 153 -14.69 -15.36 3.27
CA LEU A 153 -14.12 -16.01 2.08
C LEU A 153 -12.78 -16.62 2.47
N PHE A 154 -12.71 -17.95 2.49
CA PHE A 154 -11.46 -18.69 2.62
C PHE A 154 -10.82 -18.86 1.25
N TYR A 155 -9.53 -18.60 1.11
CA TYR A 155 -8.85 -18.65 -0.18
C TYR A 155 -7.37 -19.01 -0.03
N ARG A 156 -6.70 -19.31 -1.14
CA ARG A 156 -5.23 -19.32 -1.20
C ARG A 156 -4.74 -18.11 -1.95
N GLY A 157 -3.88 -17.31 -1.33
CA GLY A 157 -3.33 -16.11 -1.96
C GLY A 157 -2.16 -16.46 -2.87
N ILE A 158 -2.17 -15.93 -4.10
CA ILE A 158 -0.92 -15.79 -4.86
C ILE A 158 -0.31 -14.46 -4.42
N GLY A 159 0.80 -14.52 -3.67
CA GLY A 159 1.53 -13.33 -3.20
C GLY A 159 1.87 -12.39 -4.37
N GLY A 160 1.67 -11.09 -4.16
CA GLY A 160 1.92 -10.07 -5.17
C GLY A 160 3.41 -9.77 -5.28
N GLN A 161 3.91 -9.84 -6.52
CA GLN A 161 5.27 -9.51 -6.97
C GLN A 161 6.40 -10.38 -6.41
N GLU A 162 7.20 -10.91 -7.34
CA GLU A 162 8.41 -11.70 -7.11
C GLU A 162 9.29 -11.09 -6.00
N GLY A 163 9.30 -11.69 -4.80
CA GLY A 163 10.36 -11.39 -3.83
C GLY A 163 10.06 -11.50 -2.34
N GLY A 164 8.80 -11.62 -1.87
CA GLY A 164 8.63 -11.78 -0.42
C GLY A 164 7.25 -11.72 0.22
N GLU A 165 6.14 -11.64 -0.52
CA GLU A 165 4.82 -11.74 0.11
C GLU A 165 4.42 -13.21 0.33
N ALA A 166 3.89 -13.49 1.53
CA ALA A 166 3.45 -14.80 1.95
C ALA A 166 2.42 -15.38 0.96
N GLN A 167 2.83 -16.40 0.22
CA GLN A 167 1.91 -17.34 -0.40
C GLN A 167 1.39 -18.23 0.73
N GLY A 168 0.09 -18.21 0.97
CA GLY A 168 -0.49 -18.91 2.10
C GLY A 168 -2.02 -18.92 2.04
N PRO A 169 -2.65 -19.76 2.86
CA PRO A 169 -4.08 -19.68 3.07
C PRO A 169 -4.42 -18.35 3.72
N GLY A 170 -5.52 -17.77 3.26
CA GLY A 170 -6.09 -16.55 3.79
C GLY A 170 -7.58 -16.67 4.01
N VAL A 171 -8.11 -15.79 4.86
CA VAL A 171 -9.54 -15.61 5.05
C VAL A 171 -9.86 -14.12 5.09
N ARG A 172 -10.87 -13.74 4.32
CA ARG A 172 -11.48 -12.41 4.35
C ARG A 172 -12.75 -12.49 5.16
N VAL A 173 -12.89 -11.66 6.18
CA VAL A 173 -14.05 -11.60 7.06
C VAL A 173 -14.69 -10.22 6.95
N ASP A 174 -16.00 -10.21 6.71
CA ASP A 174 -16.80 -8.99 6.75
C ASP A 174 -17.01 -8.56 8.20
N ALA A 175 -16.28 -7.53 8.61
CA ALA A 175 -16.35 -6.93 9.94
C ALA A 175 -17.08 -5.57 9.92
N SER A 176 -17.91 -5.34 8.90
CA SER A 176 -18.62 -4.07 8.74
C SER A 176 -19.61 -3.79 9.87
N GLY A 177 -19.69 -2.53 10.26
CA GLY A 177 -20.68 -2.00 11.21
C GLY A 177 -21.52 -0.89 10.57
N GLU A 178 -22.30 -0.16 11.37
CA GLU A 178 -23.12 0.96 10.87
C GLU A 178 -22.28 2.10 10.26
N SER A 179 -21.05 2.29 10.75
CA SER A 179 -20.18 3.42 10.43
C SER A 179 -19.43 3.28 9.10
N GLY A 180 -19.56 2.15 8.42
CA GLY A 180 -18.93 1.90 7.12
C GLY A 180 -18.48 0.46 6.96
N PHE A 181 -17.85 0.18 5.83
CA PHE A 181 -17.38 -1.15 5.52
C PHE A 181 -16.00 -1.42 6.12
N THR A 182 -15.88 -2.54 6.81
CA THR A 182 -14.61 -3.01 7.38
C THR A 182 -14.35 -4.44 6.92
N LEU A 183 -13.21 -4.67 6.27
CA LEU A 183 -12.72 -5.99 5.88
C LEU A 183 -11.52 -6.35 6.74
N VAL A 184 -11.51 -7.55 7.26
CA VAL A 184 -10.33 -8.15 7.89
C VAL A 184 -9.84 -9.29 7.02
N ASP A 185 -8.60 -9.18 6.55
CA ASP A 185 -7.91 -10.21 5.77
C ASP A 185 -6.80 -10.84 6.62
N LEU A 186 -7.01 -12.08 7.08
CA LEU A 186 -6.01 -12.84 7.84
C LEU A 186 -5.27 -13.79 6.90
N ARG A 187 -3.94 -13.79 6.93
CA ARG A 187 -3.09 -14.67 6.13
C ARG A 187 -2.06 -15.37 6.99
N MET A 188 -1.98 -16.70 6.87
CA MET A 188 -0.97 -17.48 7.57
C MET A 188 0.40 -17.26 6.94
N LEU A 189 1.43 -17.10 7.77
CA LEU A 189 2.81 -17.02 7.32
C LEU A 189 3.41 -18.39 7.03
N ASP A 190 2.88 -19.45 7.65
CA ASP A 190 3.29 -20.83 7.39
C ASP A 190 2.61 -21.38 6.13
N PRO A 191 3.36 -21.64 5.04
CA PRO A 191 2.80 -22.19 3.81
C PRO A 191 2.36 -23.67 3.94
N SER A 192 2.74 -24.36 5.02
CA SER A 192 2.33 -25.74 5.30
C SER A 192 0.86 -25.82 5.72
N VAL A 193 0.32 -24.72 6.24
CA VAL A 193 -1.09 -24.60 6.61
C VAL A 193 -1.94 -24.62 5.32
N GLN A 194 -3.00 -25.43 5.32
CA GLN A 194 -3.86 -25.59 4.14
C GLN A 194 -4.98 -24.55 4.10
N GLU A 195 -5.46 -24.12 5.26
CA GLU A 195 -6.56 -23.19 5.46
C GLU A 195 -6.35 -22.46 6.79
N VAL A 196 -6.78 -21.20 6.91
CA VAL A 196 -6.69 -20.45 8.18
C VAL A 196 -7.54 -21.17 9.24
N PRO A 197 -6.97 -21.64 10.37
CA PRO A 197 -7.75 -22.32 11.39
C PRO A 197 -8.78 -21.37 12.01
N GLU A 198 -10.00 -21.86 12.27
CA GLU A 198 -11.05 -21.04 12.89
C GLU A 198 -10.65 -20.50 14.26
N GLU A 199 -9.85 -21.23 15.03
CA GLU A 199 -9.27 -20.78 16.30
C GLU A 199 -8.47 -19.49 16.13
N VAL A 200 -7.66 -19.37 15.07
CA VAL A 200 -6.89 -18.14 14.78
C VAL A 200 -7.81 -16.96 14.45
N ILE A 201 -8.91 -17.24 13.75
CA ILE A 201 -9.91 -16.21 13.42
C ILE A 201 -10.59 -15.75 14.70
N GLN A 202 -11.01 -16.68 15.54
CA GLN A 202 -11.66 -16.40 16.82
C GLN A 202 -10.73 -15.61 17.73
N ASP A 203 -9.51 -16.09 17.98
CA ASP A 203 -8.49 -15.45 18.80
C ASP A 203 -8.20 -14.02 18.33
N PHE A 204 -8.09 -13.81 17.01
CA PHE A 204 -7.92 -12.45 16.48
C PHE A 204 -9.09 -11.55 16.87
N PHE A 205 -10.33 -12.02 16.71
CA PHE A 205 -11.52 -11.23 17.02
C PHE A 205 -11.86 -11.17 18.51
N GLU A 206 -11.28 -11.99 19.40
CA GLU A 206 -11.46 -11.83 20.84
C GLU A 206 -10.99 -10.46 21.35
N HIS A 207 -10.00 -9.90 20.66
CA HIS A 207 -9.44 -8.58 20.95
C HIS A 207 -10.32 -7.40 20.53
N PHE A 208 -11.32 -7.63 19.68
CA PHE A 208 -12.00 -6.58 18.93
C PHE A 208 -13.51 -6.74 18.98
N GLU A 209 -14.24 -5.68 19.29
CA GLU A 209 -15.70 -5.69 19.24
C GLU A 209 -16.17 -5.50 17.80
N PHE A 210 -17.09 -6.34 17.34
CA PHE A 210 -17.83 -6.03 16.12
C PHE A 210 -18.73 -4.83 16.39
N GLY A 211 -18.53 -3.73 15.65
CA GLY A 211 -19.28 -2.49 15.82
C GLY A 211 -20.78 -2.74 15.99
N ASP A 212 -21.37 -2.09 17.00
CA ASP A 212 -22.80 -2.19 17.32
C ASP A 212 -23.64 -1.94 16.06
N SER A 213 -24.59 -2.84 15.83
CA SER A 213 -25.62 -2.78 14.79
C SER A 213 -26.85 -2.02 15.22
#